data_AF-H6QSS0-F1
#
_entry.id   AF-H6QSS0-F1
#
_cell.length_a   1.000
_cell.length_b   1.000
_cell.length_c   1.000
_cell.angle_alpha   90.00
_cell.angle_beta   90.00
_cell.angle_gamma   90.00
#
_symmetry.space_group_name_H-M   'P 1'
#
loop_
_entity.id
_entity.type
_entity.pdbx_description
1 polymer ?
#
loop_
_entity_poly.entity_id
_entity_poly.type
_entity_poly.pdbx_seq_one_letter_code
_entity_poly.pdbx_strand_id
1 'polypeptide(L)'
;MTPEIMSDAVPPASGQEKPANSTRDSARTADGTDMSTAKEWFKAVLKIQHSSIAQAQEDCRQAIEDRRTDRQLFLAAHQASATRIARLEDLLLAMNVKNKVAARPAQPTPGRVDLQKFRTLDGPMFRGPFQETESFLRWIHGVQIFFETKDVSNAADKIKILGNLIAETNLQLFYANKAAGFLTQSWEEFKTRMFDFALPTN
;
A
#
# COMPACT_ATOMS: atom_id res chain seq x y z
N MET A 1 16.59 33.40 45.01
CA MET A 1 15.69 32.58 45.84
C MET A 1 16.37 31.25 46.10
N THR A 2 16.91 31.10 47.31
CA THR A 2 17.06 29.86 48.09
C THR A 2 15.67 29.20 48.32
N PRO A 3 15.56 27.92 48.79
CA PRO A 3 16.29 27.27 49.91
C PRO A 3 16.98 25.94 49.53
N GLU A 4 18.09 25.47 50.10
CA GLU A 4 18.55 25.26 51.50
C GLU A 4 17.86 24.07 52.22
N ILE A 5 18.69 23.15 52.76
CA ILE A 5 18.66 22.30 53.99
C ILE A 5 19.60 21.09 53.71
N MET A 6 20.92 21.08 54.07
CA MET A 6 21.55 20.64 55.35
C MET A 6 21.06 19.26 55.86
N SER A 7 21.80 18.27 56.39
CA SER A 7 23.18 18.00 56.80
C SER A 7 23.24 16.50 57.17
N ASP A 8 24.40 15.84 57.08
CA ASP A 8 24.99 14.96 58.12
C ASP A 8 26.22 14.23 57.53
N ALA A 9 27.43 14.54 57.96
CA ALA A 9 28.11 14.13 59.21
C ALA A 9 28.95 12.85 59.03
N VAL A 10 30.24 13.04 59.28
CA VAL A 10 31.43 12.16 59.30
C VAL A 10 32.13 12.53 60.65
N PRO A 11 33.12 11.84 61.31
CA PRO A 11 33.98 10.63 61.05
C PRO A 11 34.20 9.77 62.37
N PRO A 12 35.38 9.21 62.82
CA PRO A 12 36.70 8.85 62.22
C PRO A 12 37.40 7.51 62.69
N ALA A 13 38.56 7.23 62.05
CA ALA A 13 39.89 6.88 62.62
C ALA A 13 40.42 5.43 62.86
N SER A 14 41.55 5.15 62.19
CA SER A 14 42.88 4.68 62.70
C SER A 14 43.31 3.19 62.66
N GLY A 15 44.57 2.98 62.23
CA GLY A 15 45.50 1.88 62.60
C GLY A 15 45.61 0.69 61.61
N GLN A 16 46.67 0.53 60.80
CA GLN A 16 47.94 -0.21 61.06
C GLN A 16 47.71 -1.74 61.26
N GLU A 17 48.23 -2.68 60.46
CA GLU A 17 49.63 -3.15 60.39
C GLU A 17 49.90 -4.10 59.20
N LYS A 18 51.17 -4.17 58.78
CA LYS A 18 51.79 -5.12 57.84
C LYS A 18 52.59 -6.15 58.65
N PRO A 19 52.69 -7.42 58.23
CA PRO A 19 54.02 -8.03 58.08
C PRO A 19 54.10 -8.92 56.82
N ALA A 20 55.14 -8.82 55.99
CA ALA A 20 56.49 -9.39 56.12
C ALA A 20 56.59 -10.85 55.62
N ASN A 21 57.05 -10.95 54.38
CA ASN A 21 57.98 -11.93 53.79
C ASN A 21 58.28 -13.22 54.57
N SER A 22 57.99 -14.38 53.96
CA SER A 22 58.67 -15.64 54.25
C SER A 22 58.97 -16.39 52.96
N THR A 23 60.25 -16.41 52.61
CA THR A 23 60.91 -17.20 51.57
C THR A 23 60.70 -18.70 51.80
N ARG A 24 60.18 -19.43 50.80
CA ARG A 24 60.63 -20.81 50.55
C ARG A 24 60.30 -21.29 49.14
N ASP A 25 61.37 -21.39 48.35
CA ASP A 25 61.64 -22.37 47.29
C ASP A 25 60.47 -23.26 46.86
N SER A 26 60.00 -23.08 45.63
CA SER A 26 59.32 -24.15 44.90
C SER A 26 59.95 -24.26 43.51
N ALA A 27 61.09 -24.96 43.48
CA ALA A 27 61.60 -25.52 42.26
C ALA A 27 60.60 -26.58 41.75
N ARG A 28 60.14 -26.36 40.51
CA ARG A 28 59.24 -27.16 39.71
C ARG A 28 59.37 -28.68 39.91
N THR A 29 58.23 -29.33 40.05
CA THR A 29 57.89 -30.50 39.23
C THR A 29 56.45 -30.34 38.77
N ALA A 30 56.25 -29.97 37.51
CA ALA A 30 54.94 -30.11 36.89
C ALA A 30 54.63 -31.62 36.84
N ASP A 31 53.60 -32.03 37.57
CA ASP A 31 53.12 -33.39 37.62
C ASP A 31 52.77 -33.86 36.20
N GLY A 32 53.34 -34.99 35.76
CA GLY A 32 53.17 -35.49 34.38
C GLY A 32 51.71 -35.75 34.00
N THR A 33 50.86 -35.95 35.01
CA THR A 33 49.40 -36.11 34.90
C THR A 33 48.71 -34.82 34.43
N ASP A 34 49.16 -33.66 34.90
CA ASP A 34 48.58 -32.35 34.58
C ASP A 34 48.89 -31.95 33.13
N MET A 35 50.14 -32.19 32.69
CA MET A 35 50.57 -31.96 31.31
C MET A 35 49.80 -32.83 30.30
N SER A 36 49.55 -34.10 30.64
CA SER A 36 48.75 -35.01 29.79
C SER A 36 47.29 -34.57 29.71
N THR A 37 46.72 -34.09 30.82
CA THR A 37 45.33 -33.60 30.88
C THR A 37 45.16 -32.34 30.03
N ALA A 38 46.10 -31.39 30.12
CA ALA A 38 46.11 -30.18 29.30
C ALA A 38 46.22 -30.48 27.79
N LYS A 39 47.02 -31.48 27.42
CA LYS A 39 47.15 -31.94 26.03
C LYS A 39 45.85 -32.53 25.48
N GLU A 40 45.17 -33.36 26.26
CA GLU A 40 43.87 -33.92 25.86
C GLU A 40 42.79 -32.83 25.75
N TRP A 41 42.80 -31.83 26.64
CA TRP A 41 41.92 -30.67 26.53
C TRP A 41 42.19 -29.86 25.25
N PHE A 42 43.45 -29.55 24.94
CA PHE A 42 43.80 -28.80 23.73
C PHE A 42 43.38 -29.55 22.45
N LYS A 43 43.58 -30.86 22.43
CA LYS A 43 43.13 -31.74 21.35
C LYS A 43 41.61 -31.76 21.21
N ALA A 44 40.87 -31.79 22.33
CA ALA A 44 39.41 -31.71 22.31
C ALA A 44 38.92 -30.37 21.75
N VAL A 45 39.52 -29.25 22.18
CA VAL A 45 39.19 -27.91 21.67
C VAL A 45 39.48 -27.80 20.18
N LEU A 46 40.63 -28.29 19.70
CA LEU A 46 40.95 -28.29 18.27
C LEU A 46 39.95 -29.11 17.44
N LYS A 47 39.52 -30.27 17.95
CA LYS A 47 38.47 -31.06 17.29
C LYS A 47 37.15 -30.31 17.20
N ILE A 48 36.74 -29.67 18.30
CA ILE A 48 35.50 -28.87 18.35
C ILE A 48 35.57 -27.70 17.38
N GLN A 49 36.69 -26.97 17.33
CA GLN A 49 36.87 -25.87 16.38
C GLN A 49 36.84 -26.37 14.94
N HIS A 50 37.53 -27.48 14.65
CA HIS A 50 37.53 -28.07 13.31
C HIS A 50 36.13 -28.51 12.88
N SER A 51 35.37 -29.19 13.75
CA SER A 51 33.98 -29.56 13.44
C SER A 51 33.07 -28.35 13.28
N SER A 52 33.27 -27.30 14.09
CA SER A 52 32.48 -26.07 14.00
C SER A 52 32.72 -25.33 12.69
N ILE A 53 33.97 -25.26 12.23
CA ILE A 53 34.32 -24.64 10.93
C ILE A 53 33.73 -25.44 9.78
N ALA A 54 33.85 -26.77 9.81
CA ALA A 54 33.30 -27.64 8.77
C ALA A 54 31.77 -27.50 8.68
N GLN A 55 31.08 -27.47 9.82
CA GLN A 55 29.63 -27.27 9.85
C GLN A 55 29.25 -25.90 9.28
N ALA A 56 29.93 -24.83 9.71
CA ALA A 56 29.64 -23.48 9.23
C ALA A 56 29.88 -23.34 7.72
N GLN A 57 30.88 -24.03 7.16
CA GLN A 57 31.13 -24.06 5.72
C GLN A 57 30.00 -24.76 4.96
N GLU A 58 29.50 -25.88 5.47
CA GLU A 58 28.38 -26.60 4.86
C GLU A 58 27.10 -25.76 4.92
N ASP A 59 26.81 -25.14 6.07
CA ASP A 59 25.66 -24.25 6.23
C ASP A 59 25.73 -23.06 5.26
N CYS A 60 26.91 -22.46 5.09
CA CYS A 60 27.12 -21.39 4.11
C CYS A 60 26.88 -21.88 2.69
N ARG A 61 27.34 -23.09 2.35
CA ARG A 61 27.16 -23.68 1.03
C ARG A 61 25.67 -23.92 0.75
N GLN A 62 24.96 -24.53 1.69
CA GLN A 62 23.53 -24.79 1.57
C GLN A 62 22.75 -23.49 1.38
N ALA A 63 23.05 -22.45 2.18
CA ALA A 63 22.38 -21.16 2.06
C ALA A 63 22.61 -20.47 0.69
N ILE A 64 23.77 -20.69 0.07
CA ILE A 64 24.05 -20.19 -1.28
C ILE A 64 23.26 -20.98 -2.33
N GLU A 65 23.19 -22.31 -2.19
CA GLU A 65 22.42 -23.17 -3.09
C GLU A 65 20.92 -22.86 -3.01
N ASP A 66 20.36 -22.72 -1.81
CA ASP A 66 18.96 -22.35 -1.59
C ASP A 66 18.61 -20.99 -2.21
N ARG A 67 19.47 -19.98 -2.03
CA ARG A 67 19.26 -18.68 -2.69
C ARG A 67 19.30 -18.76 -4.21
N ARG A 68 20.07 -19.69 -4.77
CA ARG A 68 20.12 -19.91 -6.22
C ARG A 68 18.84 -20.58 -6.72
N THR A 69 18.34 -21.60 -6.02
CA THR A 69 17.10 -22.29 -6.38
C THR A 69 15.90 -21.34 -6.29
N ASP A 70 15.80 -20.55 -5.22
CA ASP A 70 14.75 -19.53 -5.06
C ASP A 70 14.75 -18.51 -6.20
N ARG A 71 15.94 -18.00 -6.56
CA ARG A 71 16.08 -17.06 -7.67
C ARG A 71 15.67 -17.68 -9.00
N GLN A 72 16.05 -18.93 -9.26
CA GLN A 72 15.66 -19.64 -10.47
C GLN A 72 14.14 -19.87 -10.52
N LEU A 73 13.53 -20.25 -9.40
CA LEU A 73 12.09 -20.44 -9.30
C LEU A 73 11.33 -19.13 -9.58
N PHE A 74 11.80 -18.02 -9.00
CA PHE A 74 11.22 -16.70 -9.24
C PHE A 74 11.31 -16.30 -10.72
N LEU A 75 12.50 -16.46 -11.34
CA LEU A 75 12.69 -16.14 -12.75
C LEU A 75 11.83 -17.01 -13.67
N ALA A 76 11.71 -18.32 -13.38
CA ALA A 76 10.86 -19.23 -14.13
C ALA A 76 9.38 -18.86 -14.02
N ALA A 77 8.90 -18.51 -12.82
CA ALA A 77 7.54 -18.07 -12.61
C ALA A 77 7.24 -16.74 -13.34
N HIS A 78 8.17 -15.80 -13.29
CA HIS A 78 8.06 -14.54 -14.03
C HIS A 78 8.04 -14.76 -15.55
N GLN A 79 8.87 -15.67 -16.06
CA GLN A 79 8.89 -15.98 -17.49
C GLN A 79 7.58 -16.67 -17.94
N ALA A 80 7.05 -17.56 -17.12
CA ALA A 80 5.77 -18.22 -17.39
C ALA A 80 4.61 -17.21 -17.41
N SER A 81 4.60 -16.25 -16.48
CA SER A 81 3.58 -15.20 -16.44
C SER A 81 3.71 -14.26 -17.65
N ALA A 82 4.92 -13.84 -18.01
CA ALA A 82 5.18 -13.04 -19.21
C ALA A 82 4.70 -13.75 -20.49
N THR A 83 4.98 -15.05 -20.61
CA THR A 83 4.50 -15.87 -21.74
C THR A 83 2.97 -15.96 -21.78
N ARG A 84 2.33 -16.09 -20.62
CA ARG A 84 0.86 -16.11 -20.53
C ARG A 84 0.26 -14.77 -20.93
N ILE A 85 0.85 -13.66 -20.50
CA ILE A 85 0.40 -12.30 -20.86
C ILE A 85 0.53 -12.09 -22.36
N ALA A 86 1.67 -12.40 -22.97
CA ALA A 86 1.87 -12.28 -24.42
C ALA A 86 0.81 -13.07 -25.21
N ARG A 87 0.50 -14.31 -24.80
CA ARG A 87 -0.56 -15.11 -25.44
C ARG A 87 -1.96 -14.48 -25.31
N LEU A 88 -2.25 -13.86 -24.17
CA LEU A 88 -3.52 -13.16 -23.97
C LEU A 88 -3.60 -11.90 -24.82
N GLU A 89 -2.49 -11.17 -24.95
CA GLU A 89 -2.36 -9.99 -25.81
C GLU A 89 -2.57 -10.38 -27.29
N ASP A 90 -1.93 -11.45 -27.75
CA ASP A 90 -2.09 -11.97 -29.12
C ASP A 90 -3.54 -12.40 -29.40
N LEU A 91 -4.18 -13.09 -28.45
CA LEU A 91 -5.58 -13.52 -28.59
C LEU A 91 -6.52 -12.32 -28.62
N LEU A 92 -6.28 -11.32 -27.77
CA LEU A 92 -7.04 -10.07 -27.77
C LEU A 92 -6.87 -9.31 -29.09
N LEU A 93 -5.66 -9.26 -29.64
CA LEU A 93 -5.39 -8.62 -30.92
C LEU A 93 -6.10 -9.35 -32.07
N ALA A 94 -6.01 -10.68 -32.11
CA ALA A 94 -6.70 -11.52 -33.10
C ALA A 94 -8.23 -11.38 -33.01
N MET A 95 -8.79 -11.34 -31.79
CA MET A 95 -10.22 -11.12 -31.57
C MET A 95 -10.65 -9.73 -32.02
N ASN A 96 -9.88 -8.69 -31.74
CA ASN A 96 -10.18 -7.32 -32.19
C ASN A 96 -10.10 -7.18 -33.71
N VAL A 97 -9.14 -7.84 -34.38
CA VAL A 97 -9.08 -7.90 -35.85
C VAL A 97 -10.29 -8.65 -36.42
N LYS A 98 -10.68 -9.78 -35.83
CA LYS A 98 -11.88 -10.53 -36.22
C LYS A 98 -13.17 -9.73 -36.01
N ASN A 99 -13.25 -8.93 -34.94
CA ASN A 99 -14.40 -8.08 -34.67
C ASN A 99 -14.47 -6.87 -35.61
N LYS A 100 -13.33 -6.35 -36.10
CA LYS A 100 -13.33 -5.30 -37.14
C LYS A 100 -13.89 -5.77 -38.50
N VAL A 101 -13.88 -7.07 -38.78
CA VAL A 101 -14.50 -7.65 -39.99
C VAL A 101 -16.01 -7.92 -39.79
N ALA A 102 -16.48 -8.07 -38.55
CA ALA A 102 -17.88 -8.44 -38.25
C ALA A 102 -18.73 -7.35 -37.59
N ALA A 103 -18.14 -6.28 -37.06
CA ALA A 103 -18.86 -5.21 -36.40
C ALA A 103 -18.10 -3.90 -36.55
N ARG A 104 -18.42 -3.13 -37.59
CA ARG A 104 -18.33 -1.67 -37.47
C ARG A 104 -19.36 -1.30 -36.41
N PRO A 105 -18.98 -0.82 -35.21
CA PRO A 105 -19.96 -0.17 -34.36
C PRO A 105 -20.48 0.99 -35.19
N ALA A 106 -21.80 1.09 -35.36
CA ALA A 106 -22.40 2.31 -35.83
C ALA A 106 -21.76 3.44 -35.00
N GLN A 107 -21.05 4.36 -35.66
CA GLN A 107 -20.55 5.53 -34.97
C GLN A 107 -21.72 6.10 -34.17
N PRO A 108 -21.54 6.41 -32.87
CA PRO A 108 -22.52 7.21 -32.17
C PRO A 108 -22.82 8.41 -33.06
N THR A 109 -24.11 8.67 -33.25
CA THR A 109 -24.58 9.87 -33.96
C THR A 109 -23.77 11.07 -33.47
N PRO A 110 -23.32 11.97 -34.36
CA PRO A 110 -22.53 13.14 -33.96
C PRO A 110 -23.17 13.83 -32.75
N GLY A 111 -22.39 14.01 -31.67
CA GLY A 111 -22.84 14.63 -30.42
C GLY A 111 -23.30 13.68 -29.30
N ARG A 112 -23.23 12.35 -29.49
CA ARG A 112 -23.58 11.37 -28.43
C ARG A 112 -22.33 10.78 -27.76
N VAL A 113 -22.33 10.76 -26.43
CA VAL A 113 -21.21 10.26 -25.63
C VAL A 113 -21.33 8.74 -25.41
N ASP A 114 -20.22 8.01 -25.51
CA ASP A 114 -20.18 6.59 -25.12
C ASP A 114 -20.21 6.47 -23.59
N LEU A 115 -21.41 6.34 -23.04
CA LEU A 115 -21.65 6.26 -21.59
C LEU A 115 -20.96 5.06 -20.92
N GLN A 116 -20.59 4.01 -21.67
CA GLN A 116 -19.86 2.88 -21.09
C GLN A 116 -18.38 3.20 -20.86
N LYS A 117 -17.81 4.12 -21.65
CA LYS A 117 -16.41 4.54 -21.53
C LYS A 117 -16.24 5.86 -20.77
N PHE A 118 -17.34 6.59 -20.58
CA PHE A 118 -17.34 7.85 -19.86
C PHE A 118 -17.03 7.63 -18.38
N ARG A 119 -15.84 8.06 -17.95
CA ARG A 119 -15.39 7.98 -16.55
C ARG A 119 -16.09 9.05 -15.73
N THR A 120 -17.21 8.70 -15.10
CA THR A 120 -17.94 9.59 -14.18
C THR A 120 -17.17 9.87 -12.88
N LEU A 121 -16.21 9.01 -12.52
CA LEU A 121 -15.37 9.16 -11.32
C LEU A 121 -14.49 10.42 -11.33
N ASP A 122 -14.22 10.99 -12.50
CA ASP A 122 -13.44 12.24 -12.63
C ASP A 122 -14.32 13.49 -12.48
N GLY A 123 -15.64 13.33 -12.34
CA GLY A 123 -16.59 14.43 -12.23
C GLY A 123 -16.80 14.89 -10.77
N PRO A 124 -17.29 16.12 -10.57
CA PRO A 124 -17.60 16.61 -9.23
C PRO A 124 -18.79 15.85 -8.66
N MET A 125 -18.55 15.06 -7.62
CA MET A 125 -19.59 14.31 -6.91
C MET A 125 -20.28 15.19 -5.87
N PHE A 126 -21.62 15.23 -5.87
CA PHE A 126 -22.37 15.87 -4.80
C PHE A 126 -22.46 14.96 -3.59
N ARG A 127 -21.77 15.35 -2.51
CA ARG A 127 -21.83 14.72 -1.18
C ARG A 127 -22.28 15.68 -0.08
N GLY A 128 -22.73 16.87 -0.46
CA GLY A 128 -23.17 17.90 0.49
C GLY A 128 -24.49 17.51 1.17
N PRO A 129 -24.82 18.17 2.30
CA PRO A 129 -26.13 18.09 2.91
C PRO A 129 -27.27 18.46 1.94
N PHE A 130 -28.43 17.83 2.12
CA PHE A 130 -29.64 18.21 1.40
C PHE A 130 -30.07 19.63 1.76
N GLN A 131 -30.52 20.41 0.77
CA GLN A 131 -30.98 21.81 0.93
C GLN A 131 -29.92 22.83 1.38
N GLU A 132 -28.64 22.48 1.30
CA GLU A 132 -27.56 23.46 1.44
C GLU A 132 -27.30 24.18 0.10
N THR A 133 -27.90 25.36 -0.04
CA THR A 133 -27.90 26.16 -1.27
C THR A 133 -26.50 26.37 -1.86
N GLU A 134 -25.52 26.79 -1.05
CA GLU A 134 -24.18 27.10 -1.55
C GLU A 134 -23.47 25.84 -2.09
N SER A 135 -23.53 24.75 -1.35
CA SER A 135 -22.92 23.48 -1.75
C SER A 135 -23.56 22.91 -3.03
N PHE A 136 -24.89 23.00 -3.15
CA PHE A 136 -25.60 22.57 -4.36
C PHE A 136 -25.25 23.42 -5.58
N LEU A 137 -25.27 24.76 -5.44
CA LEU A 137 -24.94 25.68 -6.52
C LEU A 137 -23.49 25.52 -6.99
N ARG A 138 -22.54 25.40 -6.05
CA ARG A 138 -21.14 25.15 -6.39
C ARG A 138 -20.97 23.84 -7.15
N TRP A 139 -21.67 22.79 -6.74
CA TRP A 139 -21.63 21.50 -7.41
C TRP A 139 -22.20 21.56 -8.84
N ILE A 140 -23.40 22.13 -9.04
CA ILE A 140 -24.02 22.15 -10.36
C ILE A 140 -23.22 23.00 -11.36
N HIS A 141 -22.57 24.08 -10.91
CA HIS A 141 -21.63 24.84 -11.72
C HIS A 141 -20.40 23.99 -12.11
N GLY A 142 -19.85 23.23 -11.17
CA GLY A 142 -18.78 22.28 -11.47
C GLY A 142 -19.19 21.24 -12.53
N VAL A 143 -20.41 20.70 -12.44
CA VAL A 143 -20.95 19.75 -13.43
C VAL A 143 -21.11 20.40 -14.81
N GLN A 144 -21.54 21.66 -14.88
CA GLN A 144 -21.65 22.39 -16.15
C GLN A 144 -20.28 22.54 -16.83
N ILE A 145 -19.26 22.98 -16.10
CA ILE A 145 -17.87 23.06 -16.59
C ILE A 145 -17.38 21.68 -17.04
N PHE A 146 -17.67 20.64 -16.25
CA PHE A 146 -17.29 19.27 -16.59
C PHE A 146 -17.91 18.80 -17.91
N PHE A 147 -19.18 19.12 -18.18
CA PHE A 147 -19.80 18.82 -19.47
C PHE A 147 -19.20 19.58 -20.64
N GLU A 148 -18.91 20.86 -20.46
CA GLU A 148 -18.26 21.68 -21.49
C GLU A 148 -16.86 21.15 -21.83
N THR A 149 -16.04 20.84 -20.82
CA THR A 149 -14.68 20.30 -21.04
C THR A 149 -14.65 18.91 -21.66
N LYS A 150 -15.72 18.12 -21.49
CA LYS A 150 -15.85 16.76 -22.03
C LYS A 150 -16.69 16.70 -23.31
N ASP A 151 -17.08 17.85 -23.86
CA ASP A 151 -17.93 18.00 -25.06
C ASP A 151 -19.23 17.18 -24.99
N VAL A 152 -19.84 17.11 -23.80
CA VAL A 152 -21.13 16.45 -23.60
C VAL A 152 -22.23 17.40 -24.03
N SER A 153 -22.75 17.25 -25.25
CA SER A 153 -23.77 18.15 -25.81
C SER A 153 -25.20 17.59 -25.72
N ASN A 154 -25.37 16.27 -25.80
CA ASN A 154 -26.68 15.63 -25.74
C ASN A 154 -27.35 15.73 -24.36
N ALA A 155 -28.60 16.20 -24.31
CA ALA A 155 -29.35 16.39 -23.06
C ALA A 155 -29.57 15.09 -22.27
N ALA A 156 -29.95 14.00 -22.93
CA ALA A 156 -30.17 12.71 -22.27
C ALA A 156 -28.87 12.15 -21.69
N ASP A 157 -27.73 12.36 -22.36
CA ASP A 157 -26.42 11.96 -21.84
C ASP A 157 -26.01 12.81 -20.63
N LYS A 158 -26.23 14.14 -20.67
CA LYS A 158 -26.02 15.04 -19.51
C LYS A 158 -26.83 14.57 -18.29
N ILE A 159 -28.11 14.25 -18.47
CA ILE A 159 -29.00 13.79 -17.40
C ILE A 159 -28.49 12.47 -16.80
N LYS A 160 -28.12 11.50 -17.64
CA LYS A 160 -27.58 10.21 -17.18
C LYS A 160 -26.27 10.36 -16.42
N ILE A 161 -25.34 11.16 -16.95
CA ILE A 161 -24.05 11.39 -16.31
C ILE A 161 -24.26 12.09 -14.97
N LEU A 162 -25.08 13.14 -14.92
CA LEU A 162 -25.36 13.85 -13.67
C LEU A 162 -25.96 12.91 -12.62
N GLY A 163 -26.87 12.01 -12.99
CA GLY A 163 -27.42 11.01 -12.06
C GLY A 163 -26.34 10.16 -11.38
N ASN A 164 -25.24 9.88 -12.08
CA ASN A 164 -24.08 9.18 -11.52
C ASN A 164 -23.15 10.08 -10.68
N LEU A 165 -23.33 11.40 -10.74
CA LEU A 165 -22.57 12.40 -9.97
C LEU A 165 -23.26 12.80 -8.66
N ILE A 166 -24.39 12.17 -8.33
CA ILE A 166 -25.12 12.39 -7.08
C ILE A 166 -24.81 11.25 -6.11
N ALA A 167 -24.26 11.58 -4.95
CA ALA A 167 -24.11 10.66 -3.82
C ALA A 167 -24.97 11.04 -2.60
N GLU A 168 -25.65 12.20 -2.63
CA GLU A 168 -26.62 12.59 -1.62
C GLU A 168 -27.93 11.83 -1.81
N THR A 169 -28.44 11.27 -0.71
CA THR A 169 -29.54 10.29 -0.70
C THR A 169 -30.87 10.83 -1.24
N ASN A 170 -31.29 12.03 -0.84
CA ASN A 170 -32.60 12.57 -1.22
C ASN A 170 -32.65 12.93 -2.71
N LEU A 171 -31.58 13.53 -3.21
CA LEU A 171 -31.43 13.89 -4.62
C LEU A 171 -31.30 12.64 -5.49
N GLN A 172 -30.62 11.60 -4.99
CA GLN A 172 -30.53 10.30 -5.65
C GLN A 172 -31.91 9.61 -5.73
N LEU A 173 -32.69 9.64 -4.65
CA LEU A 173 -34.07 9.13 -4.62
C LEU A 173 -34.98 9.89 -5.59
N PHE A 174 -34.89 11.22 -5.61
CA PHE A 174 -35.62 12.06 -6.56
C PHE A 174 -35.27 11.69 -8.00
N TYR A 175 -33.98 11.55 -8.30
CA TYR A 175 -33.51 11.15 -9.62
C TYR A 175 -34.03 9.76 -9.98
N ALA A 176 -33.84 8.75 -9.13
CA ALA A 176 -34.24 7.36 -9.40
C ALA A 176 -35.75 7.23 -9.67
N ASN A 177 -36.58 7.92 -8.87
CA ASN A 177 -38.05 7.85 -8.98
C ASN A 177 -38.58 8.52 -10.25
N LYS A 178 -37.87 9.52 -10.80
CA LYS A 178 -38.31 10.29 -11.97
C LYS A 178 -37.43 10.08 -13.21
N ALA A 179 -36.42 9.21 -13.12
CA ALA A 179 -35.39 9.01 -14.15
C ALA A 179 -35.99 8.73 -15.54
N ALA A 180 -36.96 7.82 -15.64
CA ALA A 180 -37.58 7.47 -16.92
C ALA A 180 -38.25 8.68 -17.61
N GLY A 181 -38.82 9.60 -16.83
CA GLY A 181 -39.45 10.82 -17.34
C GLY A 181 -38.47 11.94 -17.65
N PHE A 182 -37.25 11.92 -17.09
CA PHE A 182 -36.23 12.94 -17.36
C PHE A 182 -35.49 12.69 -18.67
N LEU A 183 -35.32 11.45 -19.09
CA LEU A 183 -34.55 11.13 -20.30
C LEU A 183 -35.19 11.65 -21.61
N THR A 184 -36.46 12.02 -21.58
CA THR A 184 -37.19 12.62 -22.72
C THR A 184 -37.27 14.15 -22.64
N GLN A 185 -36.82 14.75 -21.53
CA GLN A 185 -36.88 16.19 -21.29
C GLN A 185 -35.61 16.90 -21.77
N SER A 186 -35.72 18.21 -21.95
CA SER A 186 -34.56 19.05 -22.17
C SER A 186 -33.68 19.13 -20.90
N TRP A 187 -32.41 19.47 -21.09
CA TRP A 187 -31.49 19.69 -19.98
C TRP A 187 -31.95 20.82 -19.05
N GLU A 188 -32.55 21.87 -19.60
CA GLU A 188 -33.03 23.02 -18.82
C GLU A 188 -34.25 22.67 -17.96
N GLU A 189 -35.24 21.96 -18.49
CA GLU A 189 -36.41 21.50 -17.72
C GLU A 189 -36.00 20.59 -16.56
N PHE A 190 -35.04 19.70 -16.81
CA PHE A 190 -34.48 18.84 -15.77
C PHE A 190 -33.79 19.67 -14.67
N LYS A 191 -32.97 20.66 -15.03
CA LYS A 191 -32.34 21.58 -14.06
C LYS A 191 -33.39 22.30 -13.23
N THR A 192 -34.42 22.90 -13.85
CA THR A 192 -35.47 23.62 -13.10
C THR A 192 -36.08 22.72 -12.02
N ARG A 193 -36.51 21.50 -12.38
CA ARG A 193 -37.10 20.55 -11.44
C ARG A 193 -36.14 20.11 -10.33
N MET A 194 -34.86 20.00 -10.65
CA MET A 194 -33.84 19.66 -9.65
C MET A 194 -33.60 20.82 -8.69
N PHE A 195 -33.53 22.07 -9.17
CA PHE A 195 -33.38 23.26 -8.34
C PHE A 195 -34.59 23.41 -7.41
N ASP A 196 -35.80 23.24 -7.94
CA ASP A 196 -37.04 23.29 -7.14
C ASP A 196 -37.06 22.27 -6.00
N PHE A 197 -36.44 21.10 -6.21
CA PHE A 197 -36.39 20.03 -5.20
C PHE A 197 -35.19 20.16 -4.25
N ALA A 198 -34.04 20.58 -4.75
CA ALA A 198 -32.77 20.60 -4.02
C ALA A 198 -32.59 21.84 -3.15
N LEU A 199 -33.29 22.93 -3.45
CA LEU A 199 -33.21 24.17 -2.70
C LEU A 199 -34.30 24.24 -1.64
N PRO A 200 -34.04 24.92 -0.50
CA PRO A 200 -35.05 25.14 0.50
C PRO A 200 -36.18 26.00 -0.08
N THR A 201 -37.43 25.56 0.12
CA THR A 201 -38.61 26.40 -0.10
C THR A 201 -38.58 27.54 0.92
N ASN A 202 -38.51 28.78 0.42
CA ASN A 202 -38.75 29.98 1.23
C ASN A 202 -40.23 30.07 1.65
#